data_AF-A0A662JWD7-F1
#
_entry.id   AF-A0A662JWD7-F1
#
_cell.length_a   1.000
_cell.length_b   1.000
_cell.length_c   1.000
_cell.angle_alpha   90.00
_cell.angle_beta   90.00
_cell.angle_gamma   90.00
#
_symmetry.space_group_name_H-M   'P 1'
#
loop_
_entity.id
_entity.type
_entity.pdbx_description
1 polymer ?
#
loop_
_entity_poly.entity_id
_entity_poly.type
_entity_poly.pdbx_seq_one_letter_code
_entity_poly.pdbx_strand_id
1 'polypeptide(L)'
;LPNGGKLSEILDAVVEKADYSSLRVFHYNFLFFGMMHFQDYYNYDVNRVQRCSIHYSAGKRIIPFCTYNVFPGINRDKFLKAHAVKGKRAEELIKKSLKAKERVVKFREKKDEIVKSQIYKEVYDKK
;
A
#
# COMPACT_ATOMS: atom_id res chain seq x y z
N LEU A 1 6.23 -6.52 -16.26
CA LEU A 1 6.01 -5.10 -15.88
C LEU A 1 4.73 -4.60 -16.55
N PRO A 2 4.10 -3.47 -16.17
CA PRO A 2 2.80 -3.04 -16.68
C PRO A 2 2.85 -2.62 -18.16
N ASN A 3 4.06 -2.41 -18.69
CA ASN A 3 4.37 -2.22 -20.10
C ASN A 3 4.69 -3.54 -20.85
N GLY A 4 4.50 -4.71 -20.24
CA GLY A 4 4.76 -6.01 -20.85
C GLY A 4 6.22 -6.50 -20.77
N GLY A 5 7.19 -5.64 -20.42
CA GLY A 5 8.60 -6.06 -20.28
C GLY A 5 8.82 -7.04 -19.13
N LYS A 6 9.77 -7.97 -19.26
CA LYS A 6 10.13 -8.89 -18.16
C LYS A 6 11.13 -8.21 -17.23
N LEU A 7 10.92 -8.35 -15.92
CA LEU A 7 11.84 -7.81 -14.93
C LEU A 7 13.21 -8.50 -14.98
N SER A 8 13.23 -9.81 -15.24
CA SER A 8 14.46 -10.61 -15.35
C SER A 8 15.37 -10.06 -16.45
N GLU A 9 14.84 -9.83 -17.64
CA GLU A 9 15.61 -9.30 -18.79
C GLU A 9 16.26 -7.95 -18.48
N ILE A 10 15.59 -7.09 -17.68
CA ILE A 10 16.13 -5.80 -17.26
C ILE A 10 17.22 -5.98 -16.21
N LEU A 11 17.05 -6.91 -15.26
CA LEU A 11 18.04 -7.20 -14.23
C LEU A 11 19.30 -7.85 -14.82
N ASP A 12 19.12 -8.81 -15.74
CA ASP A 12 20.21 -9.45 -16.48
C ASP A 12 21.03 -8.40 -17.23
N ALA A 13 20.36 -7.46 -17.93
CA ALA A 13 21.04 -6.36 -18.61
C ALA A 13 21.80 -5.40 -17.66
N VAL A 14 21.33 -5.21 -16.43
CA VAL A 14 22.05 -4.40 -15.42
C VAL A 14 23.32 -5.13 -14.99
N VAL A 15 23.24 -6.43 -14.72
CA VAL A 15 24.37 -7.25 -14.28
C VAL A 15 25.40 -7.44 -15.40
N GLU A 16 24.94 -7.76 -16.62
CA GLU A 16 25.81 -8.04 -17.76
C GLU A 16 26.51 -6.79 -18.29
N LYS A 17 25.79 -5.67 -18.45
CA LYS A 17 26.36 -4.45 -19.05
C LYS A 17 27.06 -3.55 -18.04
N ALA A 18 26.60 -3.55 -16.79
CA ALA A 18 27.13 -2.72 -15.71
C ALA A 18 27.32 -1.23 -16.08
N ASP A 19 26.44 -0.67 -16.91
CA ASP A 19 26.52 0.71 -17.40
C ASP A 19 25.32 1.57 -16.97
N TYR A 20 25.47 2.90 -17.07
CA TYR A 20 24.41 3.84 -16.71
C TYR A 20 23.17 3.73 -17.61
N SER A 21 23.28 3.18 -18.81
CA SER A 21 22.17 3.05 -19.75
C SER A 21 21.23 1.92 -19.32
N SER A 22 21.76 0.76 -18.93
CA SER A 22 20.98 -0.35 -18.38
C SER A 22 20.39 0.00 -17.03
N LEU A 23 21.17 0.68 -16.17
CA LEU A 23 20.69 1.20 -14.89
C LEU A 23 19.56 2.23 -15.08
N ARG A 24 19.65 3.10 -16.09
CA ARG A 24 18.58 4.05 -16.44
C ARG A 24 17.28 3.32 -16.77
N VAL A 25 17.34 2.29 -17.63
CA VAL A 25 16.14 1.50 -18.00
C VAL A 25 15.54 0.84 -16.76
N PHE A 26 16.37 0.23 -15.91
CA PHE A 26 15.91 -0.32 -14.63
C PHE A 26 15.26 0.74 -13.75
N HIS A 27 15.91 1.88 -13.52
CA HIS A 27 15.38 2.96 -12.70
C HIS A 27 14.05 3.49 -13.23
N TYR A 28 13.92 3.79 -14.53
CA TYR A 28 12.65 4.29 -15.08
C TYR A 28 11.52 3.28 -14.91
N ASN A 29 11.78 1.99 -15.07
CA ASN A 29 10.77 0.95 -14.88
C ASN A 29 10.46 0.69 -13.40
N PHE A 30 11.46 0.71 -12.51
CA PHE A 30 11.29 0.39 -11.10
C PHE A 30 10.76 1.57 -10.28
N LEU A 31 11.26 2.80 -10.51
CA LEU A 31 10.66 4.01 -9.93
C LEU A 31 9.21 4.13 -10.34
N PHE A 32 8.85 3.75 -11.57
CA PHE A 32 7.46 3.73 -12.00
C PHE A 32 6.61 2.90 -11.03
N PHE A 33 7.00 1.67 -10.66
CA PHE A 33 6.28 0.83 -9.69
C PHE A 33 6.11 1.46 -8.31
N GLY A 34 7.19 1.99 -7.72
CA GLY A 34 7.10 2.62 -6.39
C GLY A 34 6.28 3.91 -6.43
N MET A 35 6.49 4.71 -7.47
CA MET A 35 5.75 5.94 -7.71
C MET A 35 4.29 5.64 -8.04
N MET A 36 3.91 4.45 -8.55
CA MET A 36 2.52 4.01 -8.86
C MET A 36 1.57 4.08 -7.66
N HIS A 37 2.08 4.11 -6.43
CA HIS A 37 1.23 3.99 -5.24
C HIS A 37 0.96 5.33 -4.54
N PHE A 38 1.69 6.39 -4.91
CA PHE A 38 1.58 7.69 -4.25
C PHE A 38 1.25 8.76 -5.27
N GLN A 39 -0.02 8.81 -5.68
CA GLN A 39 -0.58 9.96 -6.38
C GLN A 39 -1.43 10.77 -5.40
N ASP A 40 -1.50 12.07 -5.65
CA ASP A 40 -2.36 13.06 -4.98
C ASP A 40 -3.01 13.98 -6.02
N TYR A 41 -3.71 15.02 -5.57
CA TYR A 41 -4.42 15.94 -6.44
C TYR A 41 -3.50 16.79 -7.35
N TYR A 42 -2.24 17.00 -6.98
CA TYR A 42 -1.29 17.86 -7.71
C TYR A 42 -0.46 17.09 -8.74
N ASN A 43 -0.24 15.78 -8.53
CA ASN A 43 0.58 14.93 -9.41
C ASN A 43 -0.20 13.80 -10.10
N TYR A 44 -1.53 13.94 -10.18
CA TYR A 44 -2.39 12.93 -10.79
C TYR A 44 -2.15 12.81 -12.30
N ASP A 45 -1.69 11.64 -12.73
CA ASP A 45 -1.40 11.29 -14.13
C ASP A 45 -2.24 10.09 -14.55
N VAL A 46 -3.08 10.29 -15.57
CA VAL A 46 -3.99 9.28 -16.14
C VAL A 46 -3.22 8.15 -16.83
N ASN A 47 -2.07 8.42 -17.46
CA ASN A 47 -1.25 7.38 -18.09
C ASN A 47 -0.72 6.40 -17.03
N ARG A 48 -0.47 6.90 -15.83
CA ARG A 48 -0.11 6.08 -14.67
C ARG A 48 -1.32 5.24 -14.22
N VAL A 49 -2.49 5.85 -14.12
CA VAL A 49 -3.74 5.14 -13.73
C VAL A 49 -4.06 3.98 -14.67
N GLN A 50 -3.91 4.15 -15.99
CA GLN A 50 -4.16 3.09 -16.99
C GLN A 50 -3.24 1.86 -16.83
N ARG A 51 -2.08 2.04 -16.19
CA ARG A 51 -1.07 1.00 -15.94
C ARG A 51 -1.07 0.52 -14.48
N CYS A 52 -2.09 0.87 -13.71
CA CYS A 52 -2.16 0.51 -12.30
C CYS A 52 -2.26 -1.01 -12.12
N SER A 53 -1.47 -1.59 -11.21
CA SER A 53 -1.45 -3.03 -10.97
C SER A 53 -2.48 -3.49 -9.93
N ILE A 54 -2.98 -2.56 -9.11
CA ILE A 54 -3.87 -2.85 -7.98
C ILE A 54 -5.24 -2.27 -8.27
N HIS A 55 -6.28 -3.09 -8.12
CA HIS A 55 -7.65 -2.69 -8.42
C HIS A 55 -8.59 -3.12 -7.29
N TYR A 56 -9.56 -2.26 -6.98
CA TYR A 56 -10.64 -2.54 -6.04
C TYR A 56 -11.93 -2.85 -6.78
N SER A 57 -12.66 -3.86 -6.31
CA SER A 57 -14.02 -4.10 -6.76
C SER A 57 -15.01 -3.26 -5.95
N ALA A 58 -15.91 -2.58 -6.64
CA ALA A 58 -17.00 -1.81 -6.06
C ALA A 58 -18.30 -2.25 -6.76
N GLY A 59 -18.82 -3.41 -6.36
CA GLY A 59 -19.95 -4.06 -7.04
C GLY A 59 -19.57 -4.46 -8.46
N LYS A 60 -20.21 -3.82 -9.45
CA LYS A 60 -19.95 -4.08 -10.89
C LYS A 60 -18.77 -3.28 -11.47
N ARG A 61 -18.15 -2.39 -10.69
CA ARG A 61 -17.04 -1.55 -11.15
C ARG A 61 -15.71 -2.10 -10.63
N ILE A 62 -14.68 -2.03 -11.47
CA ILE A 62 -13.28 -2.21 -11.09
C ILE A 62 -12.64 -0.84 -11.09
N ILE A 63 -12.02 -0.46 -9.97
CA ILE A 63 -11.48 0.88 -9.75
C ILE A 63 -9.97 0.76 -9.47
N PRO A 64 -9.10 1.37 -10.29
CA PRO A 64 -7.67 1.42 -10.01
C PRO A 64 -7.37 2.03 -8.64
N PHE A 65 -6.37 1.50 -7.94
CA PHE A 65 -5.96 1.95 -6.61
C PHE A 65 -5.71 3.47 -6.55
N CYS A 66 -5.02 4.01 -7.56
CA CYS A 66 -4.69 5.44 -7.63
C CYS A 66 -5.97 6.30 -7.61
N THR A 67 -6.93 5.97 -8.48
CA THR A 67 -8.20 6.68 -8.60
C THR A 67 -9.08 6.50 -7.37
N TYR A 68 -9.04 5.32 -6.75
CA TYR A 68 -9.78 5.00 -5.53
C TYR A 68 -9.30 5.84 -4.34
N ASN A 69 -7.99 6.06 -4.21
CA ASN A 69 -7.40 6.78 -3.07
C ASN A 69 -7.28 8.28 -3.28
N VAL A 70 -7.00 8.74 -4.50
CA VAL A 70 -6.85 10.17 -4.80
C VAL A 70 -8.21 10.87 -4.79
N PHE A 71 -9.23 10.25 -5.39
CA PHE A 71 -10.57 10.83 -5.53
C PHE A 71 -11.62 9.99 -4.79
N PRO A 72 -11.54 9.89 -3.46
CA PRO A 72 -12.39 8.99 -2.70
C PRO A 72 -13.87 9.36 -2.76
N GLY A 73 -14.20 10.66 -2.79
CA GLY A 73 -15.58 11.13 -2.87
C GLY A 73 -16.30 10.66 -4.13
N ILE A 74 -15.56 10.56 -5.25
CA ILE A 74 -16.09 10.15 -6.56
C ILE A 74 -16.19 8.63 -6.65
N ASN A 75 -15.14 7.93 -6.23
CA ASN A 75 -14.95 6.52 -6.57
C ASN A 75 -15.29 5.55 -5.44
N ARG A 76 -15.16 5.97 -4.19
CA ARG A 76 -15.24 5.09 -3.00
C ARG A 76 -16.42 5.42 -2.11
N ASP A 77 -16.52 6.67 -1.67
CA ASP A 77 -17.31 7.03 -0.50
C ASP A 77 -18.81 6.80 -0.72
N LYS A 78 -19.32 7.07 -1.93
CA LYS A 78 -20.71 6.78 -2.28
C LYS A 78 -21.02 5.29 -2.19
N PHE A 79 -20.12 4.44 -2.69
CA PHE A 79 -20.28 2.98 -2.64
C PHE A 79 -20.21 2.47 -1.20
N LEU A 80 -19.22 2.90 -0.42
CA LEU A 80 -19.07 2.49 0.98
C LEU A 80 -20.26 2.93 1.84
N LYS A 81 -20.77 4.16 1.66
CA LYS A 81 -21.95 4.65 2.39
C LYS A 81 -23.19 3.82 2.07
N ALA A 82 -23.40 3.47 0.81
CA ALA A 82 -24.55 2.67 0.38
C ALA A 82 -24.50 1.23 0.92
N HIS A 83 -23.31 0.65 1.07
CA HIS A 83 -23.10 -0.73 1.53
C HIS A 83 -22.62 -0.83 2.98
N ALA A 84 -22.72 0.26 3.74
CA ALA A 84 -22.32 0.28 5.13
C ALA A 84 -23.17 -0.72 5.93
N VAL A 85 -22.51 -1.56 6.73
CA VAL A 85 -23.18 -2.45 7.67
C VAL A 85 -23.90 -1.61 8.72
N LYS A 86 -25.16 -1.95 9.04
CA LYS A 86 -26.01 -1.22 9.99
C LYS A 86 -26.56 -2.13 11.09
N GLY A 87 -27.14 -1.51 12.12
CA GLY A 87 -27.79 -2.20 13.24
C GLY A 87 -26.80 -2.86 14.19
N LYS A 88 -27.26 -3.88 14.92
CA LYS A 88 -26.49 -4.59 15.96
C LYS A 88 -25.11 -5.04 15.49
N ARG A 89 -25.00 -5.55 14.26
CA ARG A 89 -23.72 -6.00 13.69
C ARG A 89 -22.71 -4.86 13.58
N ALA A 90 -23.16 -3.66 13.20
CA ALA A 90 -22.28 -2.50 13.10
C ALA A 90 -21.76 -2.08 14.49
N GLU A 91 -22.65 -2.05 15.49
CA GLU A 91 -22.30 -1.73 16.88
C GLU A 91 -21.26 -2.71 17.45
N GLU A 92 -21.45 -4.00 17.20
CA GLU A 92 -20.49 -5.03 17.61
C GLU A 92 -19.11 -4.86 16.95
N LEU A 93 -19.09 -4.59 15.65
CA LEU A 93 -17.84 -4.35 14.91
C LEU A 93 -17.12 -3.10 15.42
N ILE A 94 -17.85 -2.02 15.68
CA ILE A 94 -17.29 -0.78 16.27
C ILE A 94 -16.70 -1.08 17.64
N LYS A 95 -17.43 -1.78 18.52
CA LYS A 95 -16.95 -2.15 19.86
C LYS A 95 -15.68 -3.01 19.79
N LYS A 96 -15.63 -3.98 18.88
CA LYS A 96 -14.42 -4.81 18.64
C LYS A 96 -13.25 -3.96 18.16
N SER A 97 -13.49 -3.04 17.23
CA SER A 97 -12.48 -2.12 16.70
C SER A 97 -11.91 -1.21 17.79
N LEU A 98 -12.76 -0.64 18.65
CA LEU A 98 -12.32 0.22 19.76
C LEU A 98 -11.43 -0.55 20.74
N LYS A 99 -11.84 -1.76 21.15
CA LYS A 99 -11.04 -2.63 22.01
C LYS A 99 -9.68 -2.98 21.39
N ALA A 100 -9.64 -3.26 20.08
CA ALA A 100 -8.39 -3.52 19.38
C ALA A 100 -7.48 -2.28 19.38
N LYS A 101 -8.04 -1.09 19.15
CA LYS A 101 -7.29 0.18 19.21
C LYS A 101 -6.72 0.44 20.60
N GLU A 102 -7.51 0.24 21.65
CA GLU A 102 -7.05 0.38 23.05
C GLU A 102 -5.88 -0.55 23.35
N ARG A 103 -5.91 -1.81 22.88
CA ARG A 103 -4.80 -2.74 23.03
C ARG A 103 -3.52 -2.23 22.36
N VAL A 104 -3.62 -1.69 21.15
CA VAL A 104 -2.48 -1.13 20.42
C VAL A 104 -1.92 0.10 21.13
N VAL A 105 -2.79 0.98 21.65
CA VAL A 105 -2.36 2.16 22.42
C VAL A 105 -1.61 1.74 23.68
N LYS A 106 -2.20 0.85 24.50
CA LYS A 106 -1.55 0.30 25.70
C LYS A 106 -0.20 -0.35 25.39
N PHE A 107 -0.10 -1.08 24.27
CA PHE A 107 1.16 -1.66 23.82
C PHE A 107 2.20 -0.59 23.48
N ARG A 108 1.80 0.48 22.78
CA ARG A 108 2.70 1.59 22.41
C ARG A 108 3.18 2.39 23.61
N GLU A 109 2.33 2.60 24.61
CA GLU A 109 2.71 3.27 25.85
C GLU A 109 3.77 2.49 26.63
N LYS A 110 3.71 1.15 26.58
CA LYS A 110 4.68 0.25 27.21
C LYS A 110 5.94 0.00 26.37
N LYS A 111 6.18 0.76 25.31
CA LYS A 111 7.31 0.55 24.39
C LYS A 111 8.64 0.42 25.15
N ASP A 112 8.90 1.31 26.09
CA ASP A 112 10.19 1.34 26.80
C ASP A 112 10.38 0.13 27.73
N GLU A 113 9.30 -0.36 28.35
CA GLU A 113 9.32 -1.60 29.13
C GLU A 113 9.57 -2.81 28.22
N ILE A 114 8.92 -2.86 27.06
CA ILE A 114 9.06 -3.93 26.08
C ILE A 114 10.49 -4.00 25.56
N VAL A 115 11.10 -2.87 25.20
CA VAL A 115 12.49 -2.80 24.71
C VAL A 115 13.48 -3.25 25.78
N LYS A 116 13.20 -2.98 27.07
CA LYS A 116 14.03 -3.42 28.18
C LYS A 116 13.88 -4.91 28.50
N SER A 117 12.78 -5.54 28.09
CA SER A 117 12.47 -6.94 28.39
C SER A 117 13.53 -7.89 27.82
N GLN A 118 13.76 -9.00 28.53
CA GLN A 118 14.74 -10.00 28.13
C GLN A 118 14.41 -10.63 26.77
N ILE A 119 13.12 -10.91 26.52
CA ILE A 119 12.63 -11.46 25.25
C ILE A 119 12.98 -10.53 24.07
N TYR A 120 12.77 -9.22 24.22
CA TYR A 120 13.08 -8.27 23.15
C TYR A 120 14.58 -8.24 22.84
N LYS A 121 15.42 -8.21 23.87
CA LYS A 121 16.88 -8.23 23.73
C LYS A 121 17.39 -9.53 23.12
N GLU A 122 16.85 -10.68 23.51
CA GLU A 122 17.24 -11.98 22.93
C GLU A 122 16.90 -12.11 21.43
N VAL A 123 15.87 -11.40 20.96
CA VAL A 123 15.47 -11.43 19.54
C VAL A 123 16.19 -10.37 18.72
N TYR A 124 16.32 -9.15 19.24
CA TYR A 124 16.80 -7.98 18.48
C TYR A 124 18.22 -7.51 18.84
N ASP A 125 18.72 -7.81 20.03
CA ASP A 125 20.07 -7.45 20.50
C ASP A 125 21.05 -8.63 20.44
N LYS A 126 20.76 -9.69 19.68
CA LYS A 126 21.75 -10.73 19.36
C LYS A 126 22.86 -10.12 18.49
N LYS A 127 23.91 -9.64 19.17
CA LYS A 127 25.26 -9.48 18.66
C LYS A 127 26.18 -10.43 19.39
#